data_AF-A0A0K2SP27-F1
#
_entry.id   AF-A0A0K2SP27-F1
#
_cell.length_a   1.000
_cell.length_b   1.000
_cell.length_c   1.000
_cell.angle_alpha   90.00
_cell.angle_beta   90.00
_cell.angle_gamma   90.00
#
_symmetry.space_group_name_H-M   'P 1'
#
loop_
_entity.id
_entity.type
_entity.pdbx_description
1 polymer ?
#
loop_
_entity_poly.entity_id
_entity_poly.type
_entity_poly.pdbx_seq_one_letter_code
_entity_poly.pdbx_strand_id
1 'polypeptide(L)'
;METAGWVTVVVVGLVVGWLIQQYAVSKKYPGGWWLSLIVGLVGAWVGAAYLGSWLWMLGGANVIGSIVVAAVLSYVVGLFGSEAKV
;
A
#
# COMPACT_ATOMS: atom_id res chain seq x y z
N MET A 1 -8.57 1.34 -16.53
CA MET A 1 -8.44 2.30 -15.42
C MET A 1 -8.22 3.68 -16.02
N GLU A 2 -9.00 4.67 -15.57
CA GLU A 2 -8.93 6.05 -16.07
C GLU A 2 -7.75 6.79 -15.42
N THR A 3 -7.42 7.99 -15.92
CA THR A 3 -6.38 8.86 -15.34
C THR A 3 -6.63 9.14 -13.86
N ALA A 4 -7.87 9.40 -13.46
CA ALA A 4 -8.28 9.58 -12.07
C ALA A 4 -8.08 8.32 -11.19
N GLY A 5 -8.12 7.13 -11.79
CA GLY A 5 -7.88 5.87 -11.08
C GLY A 5 -6.41 5.68 -10.74
N TRP A 6 -5.51 6.06 -11.64
CA TRP A 6 -4.08 6.07 -11.35
C TRP A 6 -3.73 7.03 -10.20
N VAL A 7 -4.36 8.22 -10.18
CA VAL A 7 -4.19 9.16 -9.06
C VAL A 7 -4.67 8.52 -7.76
N THR A 8 -5.82 7.85 -7.78
CA THR A 8 -6.36 7.14 -6.61
C THR A 8 -5.39 6.07 -6.10
N VAL A 9 -4.88 5.21 -6.98
CA VAL A 9 -3.90 4.17 -6.64
C VAL A 9 -2.64 4.78 -6.03
N VAL A 10 -2.12 5.86 -6.61
CA VAL A 10 -0.91 6.53 -6.12
C VAL A 10 -1.14 7.10 -4.73
N VAL A 11 -2.22 7.86 -4.53
CA VAL A 11 -2.53 8.48 -3.23
C VAL A 11 -2.77 7.41 -2.17
N VAL A 12 -3.60 6.40 -2.46
CA VAL A 12 -3.91 5.31 -1.51
C VAL A 12 -2.64 4.52 -1.18
N GLY A 13 -1.85 4.14 -2.19
CA GLY A 13 -0.64 3.35 -1.98
C GLY A 13 0.41 4.06 -1.14
N LEU A 14 0.65 5.35 -1.41
CA LEU A 14 1.61 6.15 -0.62
C LEU A 14 1.14 6.32 0.83
N VAL A 15 -0.14 6.68 1.03
CA VAL A 15 -0.69 6.88 2.37
C VAL A 15 -0.69 5.58 3.17
N VAL A 16 -1.18 4.48 2.59
CA VAL A 16 -1.26 3.20 3.30
C VAL A 16 0.12 2.62 3.56
N GLY A 17 1.04 2.65 2.59
CA GLY A 17 2.40 2.16 2.77
C GLY A 17 3.14 2.90 3.90
N TRP A 18 2.99 4.23 3.94
CA TRP A 18 3.53 5.05 5.02
C TRP A 18 2.87 4.74 6.38
N LEU A 19 1.54 4.68 6.44
CA LEU A 19 0.80 4.39 7.68
C LEU A 19 1.19 3.04 8.28
N ILE A 20 1.32 2.00 7.45
CA ILE A 20 1.70 0.67 7.93
C ILE A 20 3.13 0.66 8.46
N GLN A 21 4.05 1.32 7.77
CA GLN A 21 5.42 1.44 8.24
C GLN A 21 5.54 2.23 9.54
N GLN A 22 4.70 3.25 9.74
CA GLN A 22 4.75 4.10 10.92
C GLN A 22 4.05 3.48 12.14
N TYR A 23 2.92 2.80 11.94
CA TYR A 23 2.02 2.41 13.03
C TYR A 23 1.88 0.90 13.23
N ALA A 24 2.13 0.08 12.20
CA ALA A 24 1.92 -1.37 12.28
C ALA A 24 3.22 -2.18 12.30
N VAL A 25 4.34 -1.60 11.89
CA VAL A 25 5.64 -2.29 11.84
C VAL A 25 6.62 -1.64 12.81
N SER A 26 7.03 -2.39 13.84
CA SER A 26 8.01 -1.91 14.84
C SER A 26 9.48 -2.07 14.39
N LYS A 27 9.71 -2.65 13.20
CA LYS A 27 11.04 -2.90 12.64
C LYS A 27 11.42 -1.81 11.63
N LYS A 28 12.72 -1.64 11.38
CA LYS A 28 13.16 -0.83 10.23
C LYS A 28 12.83 -1.59 8.96
N TYR A 29 11.98 -1.01 8.12
CA TYR A 29 11.63 -1.61 6.83
C TYR A 29 12.89 -2.02 6.06
N PRO A 30 12.88 -3.18 5.40
CA PRO A 30 13.99 -3.55 4.53
C PRO A 30 14.11 -2.47 3.45
N GLY A 31 15.31 -1.95 3.19
CA GLY A 31 15.49 -0.85 2.24
C GLY A 31 15.02 0.54 2.71
N GLY A 32 14.61 0.68 3.98
CA GLY A 32 14.22 1.96 4.59
C GLY A 32 12.79 2.41 4.22
N TRP A 33 12.48 3.64 4.58
CA TRP A 33 11.13 4.20 4.45
C TRP A 33 10.66 4.37 3.00
N TRP A 34 11.58 4.52 2.04
CA TRP A 34 11.20 4.59 0.62
C TRP A 34 10.63 3.28 0.09
N LEU A 35 11.09 2.13 0.60
CA LEU A 35 10.56 0.84 0.16
C LEU A 35 9.11 0.64 0.62
N SER A 36 8.71 1.16 1.78
CA SER A 36 7.31 1.05 2.23
C SER A 36 6.35 1.77 1.28
N LEU A 37 6.77 2.90 0.70
CA LEU A 37 5.99 3.62 -0.30
C LEU A 37 5.84 2.81 -1.59
N ILE A 38 6.92 2.21 -2.08
CA ILE A 38 6.89 1.39 -3.31
C ILE A 38 6.01 0.16 -3.09
N VAL A 39 6.13 -0.51 -1.95
CA VAL A 39 5.32 -1.69 -1.62
C VAL A 39 3.84 -1.31 -1.47
N GLY A 40 3.55 -0.18 -0.83
CA GLY A 40 2.19 0.36 -0.73
C GLY A 40 1.60 0.68 -2.10
N LEU A 41 2.37 1.30 -3.00
CA LEU A 41 1.96 1.57 -4.39
C LEU A 41 1.67 0.30 -5.18
N VAL A 42 2.56 -0.69 -5.12
CA VAL A 42 2.37 -1.98 -5.79
C VAL A 42 1.13 -2.68 -5.24
N GLY A 43 0.94 -2.69 -3.91
CA GLY A 43 -0.24 -3.30 -3.31
C GLY A 43 -1.53 -2.58 -3.64
N ALA A 44 -1.54 -1.24 -3.68
CA ALA A 44 -2.72 -0.49 -4.10
C ALA A 44 -3.08 -0.78 -5.56
N TRP A 45 -2.09 -0.85 -6.44
CA TRP A 45 -2.30 -1.19 -7.85
C TRP A 45 -2.85 -2.61 -8.01
N VAL A 46 -2.27 -3.60 -7.31
CA VAL A 46 -2.76 -4.98 -7.32
C VAL A 46 -4.19 -5.04 -6.77
N GLY A 47 -4.48 -4.35 -5.67
CA GLY A 47 -5.81 -4.30 -5.09
C GLY A 47 -6.85 -3.69 -6.03
N ALA A 48 -6.52 -2.59 -6.71
CA ALA A 48 -7.38 -1.98 -7.71
C ALA A 48 -7.64 -2.88 -8.92
N ALA A 49 -6.62 -3.62 -9.38
CA ALA A 49 -6.70 -4.43 -10.59
C ALA A 49 -7.40 -5.78 -10.38
N TYR A 50 -7.12 -6.46 -9.25
CA TYR A 50 -7.50 -7.87 -9.07
C TYR A 50 -8.71 -8.09 -8.16
N LEU A 51 -9.04 -7.16 -7.27
CA LEU A 51 -10.20 -7.35 -6.40
C LEU A 51 -11.53 -6.98 -7.08
N GLY A 52 -11.51 -6.52 -8.33
CA GLY A 52 -12.72 -6.24 -9.11
C GLY A 52 -13.44 -4.95 -8.70
N SER A 53 -14.60 -4.70 -9.30
CA SER A 53 -15.39 -3.48 -9.15
C SER A 53 -16.50 -3.64 -8.11
N TRP A 54 -16.19 -3.40 -6.85
CA TRP A 54 -17.16 -3.50 -5.75
C TRP A 54 -16.93 -2.44 -4.69
N LEU A 55 -17.98 -2.16 -3.92
CA LEU A 55 -18.06 -1.10 -2.91
C LEU A 55 -17.67 0.27 -3.45
N TRP A 56 -16.46 0.74 -3.13
CA TRP A 56 -16.03 2.11 -3.39
C TRP A 56 -15.06 2.17 -4.55
N MET A 57 -15.51 2.82 -5.63
CA MET A 57 -14.72 3.06 -6.82
C MET A 57 -14.46 4.55 -7.02
N LEU A 58 -13.21 4.90 -7.38
CA LEU A 58 -12.81 6.24 -7.79
C LEU A 58 -11.93 6.15 -9.06
N GLY A 59 -12.34 6.83 -10.14
CA GLY A 59 -11.62 6.80 -11.42
C GLY A 59 -11.43 5.39 -12.02
N GLY A 60 -12.33 4.47 -11.70
CA GLY A 60 -12.24 3.06 -12.09
C GLY A 60 -11.28 2.20 -11.26
N ALA A 61 -10.69 2.74 -10.17
CA ALA A 61 -9.92 1.98 -9.20
C ALA A 61 -10.78 1.62 -7.98
N ASN A 62 -10.71 0.37 -7.52
CA ASN A 62 -11.34 -0.05 -6.27
C ASN A 62 -10.52 0.42 -5.07
N VAL A 63 -11.03 1.43 -4.37
CA VAL A 63 -10.33 2.10 -3.26
C VAL A 63 -10.09 1.13 -2.11
N ILE A 64 -11.13 0.38 -1.73
CA ILE A 64 -11.08 -0.55 -0.60
C ILE A 64 -10.14 -1.71 -0.92
N GLY A 65 -10.26 -2.27 -2.13
CA GLY A 65 -9.34 -3.31 -2.58
C GLY A 65 -7.89 -2.85 -2.57
N SER A 66 -7.63 -1.62 -3.02
CA SER A 66 -6.31 -0.99 -2.98
C SER A 66 -5.77 -0.90 -1.55
N ILE A 67 -6.58 -0.42 -0.60
CA ILE A 67 -6.19 -0.29 0.81
C ILE A 67 -5.83 -1.65 1.40
N VAL A 68 -6.67 -2.66 1.19
CA VAL A 68 -6.48 -3.99 1.79
C VAL A 68 -5.17 -4.61 1.32
N VAL A 69 -4.94 -4.65 0.00
CA VAL A 69 -3.73 -5.30 -0.54
C VAL A 69 -2.48 -4.48 -0.24
N ALA A 70 -2.55 -3.14 -0.31
CA ALA A 70 -1.46 -2.27 0.12
C ALA A 70 -1.09 -2.51 1.59
N ALA A 71 -2.09 -2.62 2.46
CA ALA A 71 -1.87 -2.83 3.89
C ALA A 71 -1.20 -4.18 4.17
N VAL A 72 -1.73 -5.25 3.57
CA VAL A 72 -1.20 -6.61 3.73
C VAL A 72 0.23 -6.71 3.21
N LEU A 73 0.49 -6.25 1.97
CA LEU A 73 1.84 -6.33 1.39
C LEU A 73 2.85 -5.49 2.17
N SER A 74 2.48 -4.27 2.53
CA SER A 74 3.34 -3.39 3.34
C SER A 74 3.68 -4.09 4.66
N TYR A 75 2.67 -4.59 5.38
CA TYR A 75 2.89 -5.26 6.65
C TYR A 75 3.82 -6.47 6.51
N VAL A 76 3.54 -7.35 5.55
CA VAL A 76 4.36 -8.55 5.28
C VAL A 76 5.80 -8.18 4.95
N VAL A 77 6.04 -7.21 4.07
CA VAL A 77 7.40 -6.77 3.74
C VAL A 77 8.10 -6.15 4.96
N GLY A 78 7.36 -5.38 5.76
CA GLY A 78 7.87 -4.78 6.99
C GLY A 78 8.31 -5.81 8.04
N LEU A 79 7.70 -6.99 8.09
CA LEU A 79 8.10 -8.06 8.99
C LEU A 79 9.52 -8.60 8.71
N PHE A 80 9.97 -8.52 7.46
CA PHE A 80 11.33 -8.86 7.03
C PHE A 80 12.35 -7.75 7.29
N GLY A 81 11.92 -6.63 7.88
CA GLY A 81 12.79 -5.57 8.34
C GLY A 81 13.75 -6.03 9.44
N SER A 82 14.87 -5.32 9.57
CA SER A 82 15.80 -5.53 10.68
C SER A 82 15.25 -4.90 11.95
N GLU A 83 15.59 -5.47 13.11
CA GLU A 83 15.28 -4.87 14.39
C GLU A 83 15.81 -3.43 14.44
N ALA A 84 14.94 -2.49 14.77
CA ALA A 84 15.37 -1.14 15.06
C ALA A 84 16.20 -1.21 16.34
N LYS A 85 17.54 -1.22 16.24
CA LYS A 85 18.41 -1.02 17.41
C LYS A 85 17.96 0.28 18.09
N VAL A 86 17.37 0.13 19.27
CA VAL A 86 16.96 1.22 20.17
C VAL A 86 18.21 1.90 20.69
#